data_AF-A0A0B7C356-F1
#
_entry.id   AF-A0A0B7C356-F1
#
_cell.length_a   1.000
_cell.length_b   1.000
_cell.length_c   1.000
_cell.angle_alpha   90.00
_cell.angle_beta   90.00
_cell.angle_gamma   90.00
#
_symmetry.space_group_name_H-M   'P 1'
#
loop_
_entity.id
_entity.type
_entity.pdbx_description
1 polymer ?
#
loop_
_entity_poly.entity_id
_entity_poly.type
_entity_poly.pdbx_seq_one_letter_code
_entity_poly.pdbx_strand_id
1 'polypeptide(L)'
;MADLMKDLTSGFSRIVNAVQAKISPNTVQAIQPEKLIGCPVVKQDGNIVLYLRASALPTFECVVVKPDMPTKMYSIFKRTNETEAYGLFNYIVTLMGPIVASCTVTFQEENLQKIMDCLRQNSTWTCAHVAANLGYHTCLRC
;
A
#
# COMPACT_ATOMS: atom_id res chain seq x y z
N MET A 1 26.02 -37.00 7.64
CA MET A 1 26.14 -35.56 7.35
C MET A 1 24.95 -35.08 6.49
N ALA A 2 23.70 -35.23 6.97
CA ALA A 2 22.51 -34.81 6.21
C ALA A 2 21.41 -34.14 7.06
N ASP A 3 21.49 -34.19 8.39
CA ASP A 3 20.47 -33.59 9.28
C ASP A 3 20.76 -32.13 9.66
N LEU A 4 22.03 -31.69 9.64
CA LEU A 4 22.39 -30.35 10.11
C LEU A 4 22.01 -29.21 9.14
N MET A 5 21.69 -29.52 7.88
CA MET A 5 21.28 -28.51 6.88
C MET A 5 19.77 -28.26 6.82
N LYS A 6 18.92 -29.12 7.39
CA LYS A 6 17.45 -28.92 7.36
C LYS A 6 16.96 -27.96 8.45
N ASP A 7 17.64 -27.93 9.60
CA ASP A 7 17.26 -27.04 10.71
C ASP A 7 17.55 -25.56 10.45
N LEU A 8 18.64 -25.25 9.75
CA LEU A 8 18.99 -23.86 9.45
C LEU A 8 17.97 -23.21 8.49
N THR A 9 17.50 -23.94 7.47
CA THR A 9 16.49 -23.43 6.53
C THR A 9 15.12 -23.25 7.19
N SER A 10 14.79 -24.07 8.20
CA SER A 10 13.54 -23.96 8.97
C SER A 10 13.53 -22.70 9.86
N GLY A 11 14.66 -22.40 10.50
CA GLY A 11 14.83 -21.22 11.36
C GLY A 11 14.69 -19.90 10.61
N PHE A 12 15.34 -19.76 9.45
CA PHE A 12 15.23 -18.53 8.64
C PHE A 12 13.81 -18.33 8.10
N SER A 13 13.16 -19.38 7.59
CA SER A 13 11.79 -19.35 7.06
C SER A 13 10.74 -18.93 8.10
N ARG A 14 10.97 -19.26 9.38
CA ARG A 14 10.10 -18.84 10.49
C ARG A 14 10.34 -17.39 10.91
N ILE A 15 11.57 -16.89 10.83
CA ILE A 15 11.88 -15.50 11.19
C ILE A 15 11.36 -14.52 10.12
N VAL A 16 11.50 -14.83 8.83
CA VAL A 16 10.91 -13.98 7.77
C VAL A 16 9.37 -13.94 7.85
N ASN A 17 8.72 -15.04 8.23
CA ASN A 17 7.26 -15.03 8.44
C ASN A 17 6.83 -14.35 9.74
N ALA A 18 7.58 -14.49 10.84
CA ALA A 18 7.20 -13.91 12.14
C ALA A 18 7.36 -12.37 12.19
N VAL A 19 8.33 -11.81 11.46
CA VAL A 19 8.47 -10.35 11.34
C VAL A 19 7.43 -9.76 10.39
N GLN A 20 7.03 -10.53 9.36
CA GLN A 20 5.90 -10.19 8.48
C GLN A 20 4.53 -10.30 9.17
N ALA A 21 4.40 -11.12 10.22
CA ALA A 21 3.14 -11.40 10.91
C ALA A 21 2.67 -10.34 11.92
N LYS A 22 3.50 -9.34 12.25
CA LYS A 22 3.13 -8.27 13.21
C LYS A 22 2.86 -6.91 12.57
N ILE A 23 2.95 -6.83 11.25
CA ILE A 23 2.49 -5.70 10.45
C ILE A 23 1.37 -6.31 9.61
N SER A 24 0.12 -5.94 9.82
CA SER A 24 -0.95 -6.30 8.88
C SER A 24 -0.57 -5.65 7.54
N PRO A 25 0.03 -6.39 6.56
CA PRO A 25 0.91 -5.76 5.56
C PRO A 25 0.18 -4.86 4.56
N ASN A 26 -1.15 -4.86 4.64
CA ASN A 26 -2.07 -4.24 3.69
C ASN A 26 -3.31 -3.67 4.38
N THR A 27 -3.22 -3.39 5.69
CA THR A 27 -4.27 -2.63 6.36
C THR A 27 -3.98 -1.15 6.14
N VAL A 28 -4.97 -0.46 5.58
CA VAL A 28 -4.94 0.99 5.47
C VAL A 28 -5.00 1.55 6.88
N GLN A 29 -4.07 2.45 7.20
CA GLN A 29 -3.98 3.05 8.53
C GLN A 29 -3.87 4.55 8.40
N ALA A 30 -4.70 5.30 9.12
CA ALA A 30 -4.45 6.71 9.33
C ALA A 30 -3.07 6.91 9.99
N ILE A 31 -2.26 7.77 9.39
CA ILE A 31 -0.95 8.12 9.92
C ILE A 31 -0.83 9.63 10.12
N GLN A 32 0.00 9.99 11.09
CA GLN A 32 0.32 11.36 11.40
C GLN A 32 1.52 11.81 10.55
N PRO A 33 1.51 13.01 9.94
CA PRO A 33 2.59 13.50 9.07
C PRO A 33 3.97 13.48 9.75
N GLU A 34 4.01 13.66 11.07
CA GLU A 34 5.22 13.69 11.88
C GLU A 34 6.03 12.39 11.78
N LYS A 35 5.35 11.25 11.55
CA LYS A 35 5.99 9.94 11.39
C LYS A 35 6.75 9.77 10.08
N LEU A 36 6.60 10.71 9.15
CA LEU A 36 7.24 10.73 7.84
C LEU A 36 8.33 11.80 7.73
N ILE A 37 8.47 12.67 8.73
CA ILE A 37 9.51 13.70 8.75
C ILE A 37 10.88 13.00 8.68
N GLY A 38 11.70 13.43 7.71
CA GLY A 38 13.03 12.87 7.46
C GLY A 38 13.06 11.54 6.71
N CYS A 39 11.90 10.97 6.34
CA CYS A 39 11.86 9.79 5.47
C CYS A 39 12.06 10.22 4.01
N PRO A 40 13.05 9.66 3.28
CA PRO A 40 13.23 9.96 1.86
C PRO A 40 12.00 9.59 1.04
N VAL A 41 11.59 10.48 0.14
CA VAL A 41 10.60 10.17 -0.90
C VAL A 41 11.32 9.46 -2.04
N VAL A 42 10.88 8.23 -2.34
CA VAL A 42 11.48 7.39 -3.38
C VAL A 42 10.71 7.51 -4.69
N LYS A 43 9.37 7.58 -4.60
CA LYS A 43 8.47 7.80 -5.74
C LYS A 43 7.29 8.66 -5.31
N GLN A 44 6.76 9.46 -6.22
CA GLN A 44 5.56 10.25 -6.00
C GLN A 44 4.79 10.39 -7.31
N ASP A 45 3.47 10.26 -7.23
CA ASP A 45 2.54 10.55 -8.32
C ASP A 45 1.28 11.19 -7.72
N GLY A 46 1.03 12.45 -8.08
CA GLY A 46 -0.03 13.26 -7.50
C GLY A 46 0.02 13.26 -5.97
N ASN A 47 -1.02 12.70 -5.35
CA ASN A 47 -1.19 12.62 -3.91
C ASN A 47 -0.75 11.27 -3.29
N ILE A 48 -0.17 10.37 -4.09
CA ILE A 48 0.35 9.06 -3.66
C ILE A 48 1.88 9.14 -3.59
N VAL A 49 2.45 8.82 -2.43
CA VAL A 49 3.87 8.98 -2.15
C VAL A 49 4.43 7.69 -1.55
N LEU A 50 5.57 7.22 -2.05
CA LEU A 50 6.31 6.09 -1.51
C LEU A 50 7.51 6.60 -0.72
N TYR A 51 7.49 6.39 0.59
CA TYR A 51 8.57 6.76 1.50
C TYR A 51 9.47 5.57 1.80
N LEU A 52 10.76 5.83 2.00
CA LEU A 52 11.68 4.87 2.60
C LEU A 52 11.81 5.16 4.09
N ARG A 53 11.31 4.26 4.94
CA ARG A 53 11.49 4.35 6.38
C ARG A 53 12.84 3.75 6.77
N ALA A 54 13.74 4.61 7.23
CA ALA A 54 15.01 4.18 7.81
C ALA A 54 14.76 3.49 9.15
N SER A 55 15.15 2.22 9.25
CA SER A 55 15.08 1.38 10.45
C SER A 55 16.15 0.28 10.33
N ALA A 56 16.25 -0.62 11.32
CA ALA A 56 17.12 -1.80 11.26
C ALA A 56 16.85 -2.67 10.01
N LEU A 57 15.63 -2.63 9.49
CA LEU A 57 15.25 -3.16 8.19
C LEU A 57 14.56 -2.06 7.37
N PRO A 58 15.18 -1.55 6.29
CA PRO A 58 14.57 -0.55 5.42
C PRO A 58 13.19 -1.02 4.92
N THR A 59 12.18 -0.16 5.09
CA THR A 59 10.80 -0.48 4.72
C THR A 59 10.23 0.63 3.85
N PHE A 60 9.69 0.25 2.69
CA PHE A 60 8.94 1.12 1.80
C PHE A 60 7.50 1.23 2.30
N GLU A 61 7.05 2.45 2.58
CA GLU A 61 5.71 2.78 3.07
C GLU A 61 5.00 3.66 2.03
N CYS A 62 3.93 3.13 1.44
CA CYS A 62 3.13 3.90 0.49
C CYS A 62 2.02 4.62 1.23
N VAL A 63 1.93 5.93 1.01
CA VAL A 63 1.01 6.83 1.69
C VAL A 63 0.19 7.57 0.67
N VAL A 64 -1.11 7.68 0.89
CA VAL A 64 -1.94 8.63 0.15
C VAL A 64 -2.30 9.80 1.04
N VAL A 65 -2.01 10.99 0.53
CA VAL A 65 -2.30 12.27 1.17
C VAL A 65 -3.64 12.76 0.65
N LYS A 66 -4.52 13.23 1.53
CA LYS A 66 -5.75 13.86 1.09
C LYS A 66 -5.43 15.24 0.48
N PRO A 67 -5.81 15.52 -0.79
CA PRO A 67 -5.48 16.80 -1.45
C PRO A 67 -5.98 18.03 -0.69
N ASP A 68 -7.24 18.00 -0.23
CA ASP A 68 -7.86 19.14 0.47
C ASP A 68 -7.39 19.31 1.92
N MET A 69 -6.78 18.27 2.50
CA MET A 69 -6.38 18.25 3.90
C MET A 69 -5.09 17.44 4.05
N PRO A 70 -3.92 18.06 3.78
CA PRO A 70 -2.62 17.38 3.81
C PRO A 70 -2.27 16.77 5.17
N THR A 71 -2.93 17.20 6.24
CA THR A 71 -2.80 16.62 7.59
C THR A 71 -3.44 15.24 7.72
N LYS A 72 -4.33 14.84 6.79
CA LYS A 72 -4.92 13.50 6.73
C LYS A 72 -4.18 12.65 5.71
N MET A 73 -3.44 11.67 6.23
CA MET A 73 -2.64 10.75 5.45
C MET A 73 -3.01 9.31 5.81
N TYR A 74 -2.97 8.43 4.82
CA TYR A 74 -3.26 7.01 4.99
C TYR A 74 -2.13 6.16 4.44
N SER A 75 -1.51 5.34 5.30
CA SER A 75 -0.58 4.30 4.88
C SER A 75 -1.36 3.17 4.23
N ILE A 76 -1.09 2.87 2.97
CA ILE A 76 -1.81 1.86 2.16
C ILE A 76 -1.13 0.49 2.25
N PHE A 77 0.19 0.46 2.19
CA PHE A 77 0.97 -0.77 2.30
C PHE A 77 2.37 -0.49 2.83
N LYS A 78 3.00 -1.54 3.38
CA LYS A 78 4.41 -1.55 3.79
C LYS A 78 5.11 -2.78 3.21
N ARG A 79 6.28 -2.59 2.61
CA ARG A 79 7.08 -3.67 2.00
C ARG A 79 8.56 -3.47 2.26
N THR A 80 9.28 -4.55 2.47
CA THR A 80 10.75 -4.55 2.64
C THR A 80 11.47 -4.84 1.33
N ASN A 81 10.79 -5.51 0.39
CA ASN A 81 11.29 -5.75 -0.95
C ASN A 81 11.02 -4.53 -1.85
N GLU A 82 12.09 -3.95 -2.42
CA GLU A 82 12.02 -2.76 -3.28
C GLU A 82 11.24 -3.03 -4.57
N THR A 83 11.55 -4.11 -5.28
CA THR A 83 10.92 -4.47 -6.55
C THR A 83 9.41 -4.65 -6.39
N GLU A 84 8.99 -5.34 -5.32
CA GLU A 84 7.57 -5.50 -4.99
C GLU A 84 6.92 -4.16 -4.63
N ALA A 85 7.60 -3.32 -3.84
CA ALA A 85 7.09 -2.01 -3.45
C ALA A 85 6.87 -1.10 -4.68
N TYR A 86 7.82 -1.08 -5.61
CA TYR A 86 7.71 -0.28 -6.83
C TYR A 86 6.65 -0.81 -7.78
N GLY A 87 6.57 -2.13 -7.96
CA GLY A 87 5.54 -2.76 -8.78
C GLY A 87 4.13 -2.44 -8.24
N LEU A 88 3.94 -2.60 -6.93
CA LEU A 88 2.67 -2.29 -6.28
C LEU A 88 2.33 -0.80 -6.32
N PHE A 89 3.32 0.09 -6.14
CA PHE A 89 3.13 1.53 -6.27
C PHE A 89 2.62 1.91 -7.67
N ASN A 90 3.28 1.45 -8.73
CA ASN A 90 2.89 1.77 -10.10
C ASN A 90 1.48 1.24 -10.43
N TYR A 91 1.16 0.04 -9.95
CA TYR A 91 -0.18 -0.54 -10.08
C TYR A 91 -1.25 0.31 -9.38
N ILE A 92 -1.00 0.68 -8.12
CA ILE A 92 -1.93 1.49 -7.33
C ILE A 92 -2.14 2.88 -7.95
N VAL A 93 -1.09 3.55 -8.40
CA VAL A 93 -1.21 4.88 -9.05
C VAL A 93 -2.10 4.81 -10.29
N THR A 94 -1.90 3.81 -11.15
CA THR A 94 -2.70 3.61 -12.36
C THR A 94 -4.19 3.41 -12.05
N LEU A 95 -4.50 2.74 -10.93
CA LEU A 95 -5.85 2.43 -10.51
C LEU A 95 -6.53 3.54 -9.72
N MET A 96 -5.80 4.15 -8.80
CA MET A 96 -6.32 5.18 -7.90
C MET A 96 -6.47 6.51 -8.61
N GLY A 97 -5.64 6.81 -9.62
CA GLY A 97 -5.68 8.08 -10.36
C GLY A 97 -7.11 8.48 -10.78
N PRO A 98 -7.85 7.64 -11.52
CA PRO A 98 -9.22 7.96 -11.94
C PRO A 98 -10.24 8.02 -10.78
N ILE A 99 -10.06 7.17 -9.76
CA ILE A 99 -10.97 7.10 -8.59
C ILE A 99 -10.82 8.34 -7.71
N VAL A 100 -9.59 8.79 -7.50
CA VAL A 100 -9.26 9.99 -6.72
C VAL A 100 -9.66 11.25 -7.50
N ALA A 101 -9.34 11.32 -8.79
CA ALA A 101 -9.61 12.49 -9.63
C ALA A 101 -11.10 12.78 -9.82
N SER A 102 -11.95 11.75 -9.80
CA SER A 102 -13.39 11.93 -9.94
C SER A 102 -14.08 12.43 -8.65
N CYS A 103 -13.36 12.59 -7.52
CA CYS A 103 -13.88 13.12 -6.24
C CYS A 103 -15.09 12.38 -5.66
N THR A 104 -15.38 11.18 -6.15
CA THR A 104 -16.57 10.38 -5.83
C THR A 104 -16.39 9.48 -4.63
N VAL A 105 -15.14 9.10 -4.34
CA VAL A 105 -14.80 8.34 -3.14
C VAL A 105 -14.43 9.31 -2.03
N THR A 106 -15.19 9.26 -0.93
CA THR A 106 -14.78 9.97 0.28
C THR A 106 -13.47 9.37 0.78
N PHE A 107 -12.43 10.22 0.79
CA PHE A 107 -11.07 9.84 1.17
C PHE A 107 -10.99 9.52 2.68
N GLN A 108 -11.39 8.31 3.04
CA GLN A 108 -11.48 7.77 4.39
C GLN A 108 -10.86 6.37 4.45
N GLU A 109 -10.38 5.99 5.63
CA GLU A 109 -9.68 4.73 5.88
C GLU A 109 -10.47 3.50 5.39
N GLU A 110 -11.75 3.43 5.73
CA GLU A 110 -12.62 2.30 5.38
C GLU A 110 -12.81 2.12 3.87
N ASN A 111 -12.94 3.22 3.13
CA ASN A 111 -13.12 3.16 1.67
C ASN A 111 -11.82 2.76 0.98
N LEU A 112 -10.70 3.30 1.44
CA LEU A 112 -9.38 2.91 0.97
C LEU A 112 -9.12 1.43 1.27
N GLN A 113 -9.50 0.94 2.46
CA GLN A 113 -9.39 -0.46 2.80
C GLN A 113 -10.20 -1.35 1.85
N LYS A 114 -11.46 -0.98 1.56
CA LYS A 114 -12.31 -1.70 0.60
C LYS A 114 -11.68 -1.76 -0.80
N ILE A 115 -11.10 -0.66 -1.27
CA ILE A 115 -10.37 -0.63 -2.55
C ILE A 115 -9.19 -1.60 -2.49
N MET A 116 -8.35 -1.51 -1.47
CA MET A 116 -7.17 -2.37 -1.33
C MET A 116 -7.51 -3.85 -1.19
N ASP A 117 -8.61 -4.18 -0.51
CA ASP A 117 -9.08 -5.55 -0.37
C ASP A 117 -9.63 -6.09 -1.69
N CYS A 118 -10.37 -5.26 -2.44
CA CYS A 118 -10.87 -5.59 -3.77
C CYS A 118 -9.73 -5.90 -4.75
N LEU A 119 -8.67 -5.08 -4.75
CA LEU A 119 -7.47 -5.27 -5.56
C LEU A 119 -6.73 -6.55 -5.21
N ARG A 120 -6.68 -6.91 -3.92
CA ARG A 120 -6.03 -8.13 -3.46
C ARG A 120 -6.77 -9.38 -3.92
N GLN A 121 -8.10 -9.35 -3.85
CA GLN A 121 -8.94 -10.47 -4.26
C GLN A 121 -8.97 -10.64 -5.78
N ASN A 122 -8.70 -9.57 -6.53
CA ASN A 122 -8.87 -9.54 -7.98
C ASN A 122 -7.69 -8.84 -8.68
N SER A 123 -6.54 -9.51 -8.75
CA SER A 123 -5.30 -8.93 -9.29
C SER A 123 -5.35 -8.52 -10.77
N THR A 124 -6.31 -9.04 -11.55
CA THR A 124 -6.51 -8.69 -12.97
C THR A 124 -7.50 -7.54 -13.17
N TRP A 125 -8.11 -7.04 -12.11
CA TRP A 125 -9.14 -6.01 -12.22
C TRP A 125 -8.54 -4.64 -12.53
N THR A 126 -9.21 -3.97 -13.45
CA THR A 126 -8.93 -2.58 -13.80
C THR A 126 -9.68 -1.63 -12.87
N CYS A 127 -9.36 -0.34 -12.97
CA CYS A 127 -10.07 0.72 -12.24
C CYS A 127 -11.59 0.64 -12.46
N ALA A 128 -12.01 0.26 -13.68
CA ALA A 128 -13.41 0.13 -14.03
C ALA A 128 -14.14 -0.97 -13.24
N HIS A 129 -13.50 -2.13 -13.10
CA HIS A 129 -14.06 -3.25 -12.35
C HIS A 129 -14.17 -2.91 -10.86
N VAL A 130 -13.13 -2.30 -10.29
CA VAL A 130 -13.12 -1.89 -8.87
C VAL A 130 -14.18 -0.83 -8.61
N ALA A 131 -14.24 0.21 -9.44
CA ALA A 131 -15.24 1.26 -9.30
C ALA A 131 -16.67 0.71 -9.46
N ALA A 132 -16.93 -0.16 -10.44
CA ALA A 132 -18.23 -0.79 -10.60
C ALA A 132 -18.60 -1.69 -9.40
N ASN A 133 -17.66 -2.49 -8.90
CA ASN A 133 -17.88 -3.37 -7.75
C ASN A 133 -18.14 -2.60 -6.44
N LEU A 134 -17.50 -1.45 -6.27
CA LEU A 134 -17.68 -0.59 -5.09
C LEU A 134 -18.79 0.45 -5.24
N GLY A 135 -19.52 0.46 -6.37
CA GLY A 135 -20.62 1.38 -6.63
C GLY A 135 -20.19 2.81 -7.02
N TYR A 136 -18.91 3.01 -7.35
CA TYR A 136 -18.34 4.29 -7.79
C TYR A 136 -18.56 4.54 -9.29
N HIS A 137 -19.77 4.31 -9.79
CA HIS A 137 -20.11 4.39 -11.22
C HIS A 137 -19.89 5.78 -11.82
N THR A 138 -19.89 6.81 -10.99
CA THR A 138 -19.57 8.19 -11.37
C THR A 138 -18.11 8.37 -11.78
N CYS A 139 -17.18 7.52 -11.35
CA CYS A 139 -15.79 7.50 -11.85
C CYS A 139 -15.69 6.98 -13.30
N LEU A 140 -16.73 6.28 -13.78
CA LEU A 140 -16.74 5.60 -15.08
C LEU A 140 -17.42 6.41 -16.17
N ARG A 141 -18.01 7.54 -15.79
CA ARG A 141 -18.54 8.54 -16.72
C ARG A 141 -17.38 9.46 -17.08
N CYS A 142 -16.56 9.02 -18.03
CA CYS A 142 -15.69 9.91 -18.79
C CYS A 142 -16.53 10.77 -19.76
#